data_AF-A0A6G4QSL5-F1
#
_entry.id   AF-A0A6G4QSL5-F1
#
_cell.length_a   1.000
_cell.length_b   1.000
_cell.length_c   1.000
_cell.angle_alpha   90.00
_cell.angle_beta   90.00
_cell.angle_gamma   90.00
#
_symmetry.space_group_name_H-M   'P 1'
#
loop_
_entity.id
_entity.type
_entity.pdbx_description
1 polymer ?
#
loop_
_entity_poly.entity_id
_entity_poly.type
_entity_poly.pdbx_seq_one_letter_code
_entity_poly.pdbx_strand_id
1 'polypeptide(L)' 'MPYDLVTDHGPETAIAEFEAGPLRYRAEVRVTPAGILAVGALLSGVLLSTAVIVWASKAAVGRR' A
#
# COMPACT_ATOMS: atom_id res chain seq x y z
N MET A 1 2.69 12.36 -35.43
CA MET A 1 3.31 11.25 -34.70
C MET A 1 2.24 10.65 -33.80
N PRO A 2 1.70 9.45 -34.09
CA PRO A 2 0.79 8.79 -33.17
C PRO A 2 1.64 8.19 -32.02
N TYR A 3 1.26 8.48 -30.79
CA TYR A 3 1.86 7.82 -29.63
C TYR A 3 1.12 6.48 -29.44
N ASP A 4 1.78 5.38 -29.79
CA ASP A 4 1.30 4.05 -29.42
C ASP A 4 1.43 3.90 -27.90
N LEU A 5 0.33 4.19 -27.19
CA LEU A 5 0.14 3.80 -25.80
C LEU A 5 -0.10 2.29 -25.76
N VAL A 6 0.93 1.50 -26.05
CA VAL A 6 0.94 0.09 -25.63
C VAL A 6 1.07 0.14 -24.10
N THR A 7 -0.07 0.10 -23.43
CA THR A 7 -0.12 -0.13 -21.99
C THR A 7 0.37 -1.55 -21.75
N ASP A 8 1.69 -1.66 -21.54
CA ASP A 8 2.33 -2.87 -21.05
C ASP A 8 1.78 -3.16 -19.64
N HIS A 9 0.71 -3.94 -19.58
CA HIS A 9 0.20 -4.50 -18.34
C HIS A 9 1.02 -5.75 -17.95
N GLY A 10 2.34 -5.68 -18.10
CA GLY A 10 3.27 -6.63 -17.51
C GLY A 10 3.32 -6.42 -15.99
N PRO A 11 3.58 -7.45 -15.19
CA PRO A 11 3.79 -7.29 -13.75
C PRO A 11 4.94 -6.28 -13.52
N GLU A 12 4.59 -5.08 -13.08
CA GLU A 12 5.52 -3.99 -12.82
C GLU A 12 6.49 -4.44 -11.71
N THR A 13 7.68 -4.87 -12.15
CA THR A 13 8.72 -5.42 -11.28
C THR A 13 9.64 -4.26 -10.93
N ALA A 14 9.40 -3.66 -9.77
CA ALA A 14 10.25 -2.59 -9.26
C ALA A 14 11.51 -3.22 -8.66
N ILE A 15 12.67 -2.89 -9.23
CA ILE A 15 13.95 -3.28 -8.68
C ILE A 15 14.31 -2.25 -7.61
N ALA A 16 14.29 -2.66 -6.34
CA ALA A 16 14.76 -1.84 -5.24
C ALA A 16 16.24 -2.16 -4.99
N GLU A 17 17.12 -1.26 -5.44
CA GLU A 17 18.55 -1.33 -5.16
C GLU A 17 18.85 -0.53 -3.90
N PHE A 18 19.36 -1.20 -2.87
CA PHE A 18 19.79 -0.57 -1.63
C PHE A 18 21.32 -0.69 -1.55
N GLU A 19 22.01 0.45 -1.48
CA GLU A 19 23.45 0.51 -1.21
C GLU A 19 23.67 0.97 0.23
N ALA A 20 24.30 0.11 1.04
CA ALA A 20 24.69 0.41 2.41
C ALA A 20 26.20 0.16 2.56
N GLY A 21 27.00 1.20 2.30
CA GLY A 21 28.47 1.09 2.31
C GLY A 21 28.95 0.10 1.23
N PRO A 22 29.83 -0.87 1.55
CA PRO A 22 30.34 -1.83 0.56
C PRO A 22 29.31 -2.90 0.15
N LEU A 23 28.13 -2.94 0.77
CA LEU A 23 27.10 -3.95 0.51
C LEU A 23 26.04 -3.39 -0.45
N ARG A 24 25.91 -4.07 -1.59
CA ARG A 24 24.86 -3.82 -2.59
C ARG A 24 23.81 -4.91 -2.49
N TYR A 25 22.60 -4.55 -2.07
CA TYR A 25 21.47 -5.45 -2.00
C TYR A 25 20.50 -5.14 -3.12
N ARG A 26 20.24 -6.14 -3.98
CA ARG A 26 19.23 -6.05 -5.04
C ARG A 26 18.01 -6.84 -4.61
N ALA A 27 16.92 -6.14 -4.31
CA ALA A 27 15.64 -6.76 -4.02
C ALA A 27 14.73 -6.60 -5.25
N GLU A 28 14.36 -7.71 -5.87
CA GLU A 28 13.32 -7.73 -6.90
C GLU A 28 11.96 -7.77 -6.21
N VAL A 29 11.25 -6.64 -6.23
CA VAL A 29 9.91 -6.54 -5.66
C VAL A 29 8.90 -6.69 -6.79
N ARG A 30 8.30 -7.87 -6.88
CA ARG A 30 7.20 -8.13 -7.81
C ARG A 30 5.87 -7.80 -7.13
N VAL A 31 5.23 -6.72 -7.57
CA VAL A 31 3.89 -6.38 -7.07
C VAL A 31 2.88 -7.31 -7.74
N THR A 32 2.13 -8.07 -6.94
CA THR A 32 1.04 -8.91 -7.45
C THR A 32 -0.30 -8.22 -7.22
N PRO A 33 -1.31 -8.41 -8.10
CA PRO A 33 -2.66 -7.89 -7.87
C PRO A 33 -3.23 -8.31 -6.52
N ALA A 34 -2.97 -9.55 -6.09
CA ALA A 34 -3.37 -10.05 -4.77
C ALA A 34 -2.68 -9.31 -3.62
N GLY A 35 -1.39 -8.98 -3.78
CA GLY A 35 -0.64 -8.20 -2.79
C GLY A 35 -1.20 -6.79 -2.58
N ILE A 36 -1.62 -6.12 -3.67
CA ILE A 36 -2.26 -4.80 -3.58
C ILE A 36 -3.58 -4.89 -2.79
N LEU A 37 -4.41 -5.90 -3.08
CA LEU A 37 -5.65 -6.12 -2.33
C LEU A 37 -5.39 -6.44 -0.85
N ALA A 38 -4.37 -7.23 -0.55
CA ALA A 38 -4.00 -7.55 0.82
C ALA A 38 -3.61 -6.28 1.62
N VAL A 39 -2.84 -5.38 1.02
CA VAL A 39 -2.48 -4.09 1.64
C VAL A 39 -3.72 -3.22 1.85
N GLY A 40 -4.62 -3.15 0.87
CA GLY A 40 -5.88 -2.41 1.00
C GLY A 40 -6.76 -2.94 2.13
N ALA A 41 -6.88 -4.26 2.25
CA ALA A 41 -7.64 -4.92 3.32
C ALA A 41 -7.00 -4.66 4.69
N LEU A 42 -5.67 -4.76 4.79
CA LEU A 42 -4.92 -4.47 6.01
C LEU A 42 -5.17 -3.03 6.49
N LEU A 43 -4.99 -2.05 5.60
CA LEU A 43 -5.21 -0.64 5.92
C LEU A 43 -6.65 -0.36 6.31
N SER A 44 -7.63 -0.95 5.62
CA SER A 44 -9.04 -0.82 5.96
C SER A 44 -9.35 -1.36 7.35
N GLY A 45 -8.76 -2.50 7.73
CA GLY A 45 -8.90 -3.07 9.08
C GLY A 45 -8.33 -2.16 10.18
N VAL A 46 -7.13 -1.60 9.94
CA VAL A 46 -6.50 -0.66 10.88
C VAL A 46 -7.34 0.62 11.04
N LEU A 47 -7.81 1.18 9.93
CA LEU A 47 -8.68 2.35 9.94
C LEU A 47 -10.00 2.08 10.65
N LEU A 48 -10.62 0.93 10.37
CA LEU A 48 -11.88 0.53 11.01
C LEU A 48 -11.73 0.35 12.52
N SER A 49 -10.63 -0.28 12.97
CA SER A 49 -10.31 -0.42 14.39
C SER A 49 -10.23 0.95 15.09
N THR A 50 -9.56 1.91 14.45
CA THR A 50 -9.42 3.28 14.97
C THR A 50 -10.76 4.05 14.94
N ALA A 51 -11.56 3.85 13.89
CA ALA A 51 -12.85 4.52 13.72
C ALA A 51 -13.82 4.21 14.87
N VAL A 52 -13.82 2.98 15.41
CA VAL A 52 -14.65 2.60 16.56
C VAL A 52 -14.29 3.43 17.80
N ILE A 53 -13.01 3.67 18.05
CA ILE A 53 -12.52 4.47 19.18
C ILE A 53 -12.99 5.93 19.05
N VAL A 54 -12.84 6.50 17.85
CA VAL A 54 -13.28 7.88 17.57
C VAL A 54 -14.80 8.01 17.71
N TRP A 55 -15.55 7.03 17.22
CA TRP A 55 -17.01 7.00 17.34
C TRP A 55 -17.47 6.92 18.79
N ALA A 56 -16.90 6.01 19.58
CA ALA A 56 -17.22 5.88 21.00
C ALA A 56 -16.91 7.17 21.77
N SER A 57 -15.80 7.83 21.44
CA SER A 57 -15.41 9.11 22.03
C SER A 57 -16.42 10.22 21.70
N LYS A 58 -16.85 10.34 20.44
CA LYS A 58 -17.89 11.29 20.02
C LYS A 58 -19.24 11.03 20.70
N ALA A 59 -19.64 9.77 20.80
CA ALA A 59 -20.88 9.36 21.46
C ALA A 59 -20.88 9.60 22.98
N ALA A 60 -19.71 9.63 23.62
CA ALA A 60 -19.57 9.98 25.03
C ALA A 60 -19.68 11.50 25.24
N VAL A 61 -19.10 12.30 24.34
CA VAL A 61 -19.17 13.78 24.41
C VAL A 61 -20.59 14.27 24.16
N GLY A 62 -21.29 13.76 23.14
CA GLY A 62 -22.66 14.18 22.83
C GLY A 62 -23.74 13.77 23.85
N ARG A 63 -23.36 13.01 24.89
CA ARG A 63 -24.25 12.57 25.97
C ARG A 63 -24.17 13.46 27.23
N ARG A 64 -23.31 14.47 27.25
CA ARG A 64 -23.20 15.49 28.30
C ARG A 64 -23.88 16.77 27.86
#